data_AF-A0A953WWP1-F1
#
_entry.id   AF-A0A953WWP1-F1
#
_cell.length_a   1.000
_cell.length_b   1.000
_cell.length_c   1.000
_cell.angle_alpha   90.00
_cell.angle_beta   90.00
_cell.angle_gamma   90.00
#
_symmetry.space_group_name_H-M   'P 1'
#
loop_
_entity.id
_entity.type
_entity.pdbx_description
1 polymer ?
#
loop_
_entity_poly.entity_id
_entity_poly.type
_entity_poly.pdbx_seq_one_letter_code
_entity_poly.pdbx_strand_id
1 'polypeptide(L)'
;MSEITTIEKEALAAVAAAGDLEALDAVRVAELGKKGRISGLMGSLGKMSPEERKENGPKLNALKTRVDDAVKARKAELEAAALEKQLASETLDLTLPPSPGPRAGAQHPVMQVFEEIAAIFGDMGFTVAEGPDVEDDWHNFTALNFPEGHPARETHDTFFMKALEGNLPKVLRTHTSPVQVRVMMEEKPPIRILVPGRVYRNDWDATHTPMFHQVEGLVIEKGTH
;
A
#
# COMPACT_ATOMS: atom_id res chain seq x y z
N MET A 1 -35.02 42.82 45.83
CA MET A 1 -33.75 42.74 45.08
C MET A 1 -32.73 41.74 45.67
N SER A 2 -32.77 41.39 46.96
CA SER A 2 -31.80 40.47 47.57
C SER A 2 -31.96 38.99 47.16
N GLU A 3 -33.18 38.53 46.89
CA GLU A 3 -33.47 37.11 46.65
C GLU A 3 -33.00 36.61 45.27
N ILE A 4 -33.23 37.40 44.21
CA ILE A 4 -32.77 37.09 42.84
C ILE A 4 -31.24 36.97 42.77
N THR A 5 -30.53 37.87 43.44
CA THR A 5 -29.06 37.85 43.50
C THR A 5 -28.50 36.67 44.28
N THR A 6 -29.19 36.22 45.34
CA THR A 6 -28.78 35.03 46.10
C THR A 6 -28.96 33.77 45.26
N ILE A 7 -30.13 33.62 44.63
CA ILE A 7 -30.44 32.47 43.76
C ILE A 7 -29.45 32.40 42.59
N GLU A 8 -29.12 33.54 41.99
CA GLU A 8 -28.10 33.60 40.94
C GLU A 8 -26.76 33.07 41.41
N LYS A 9 -26.28 33.55 42.57
CA LYS A 9 -24.97 33.17 43.10
C LYS A 9 -24.92 31.68 43.45
N GLU A 10 -26.00 31.14 44.02
CA GLU A 10 -26.11 29.72 44.34
C GLU A 10 -26.16 28.84 43.08
N ALA A 11 -26.96 29.24 42.09
CA ALA A 11 -27.08 28.52 40.82
C ALA A 11 -25.75 28.50 40.06
N LEU A 12 -25.07 29.65 39.95
CA LEU A 12 -23.77 29.75 39.29
C LEU A 12 -22.69 28.96 40.03
N ALA A 13 -22.71 28.96 41.37
CA ALA A 13 -21.79 28.14 42.17
C ALA A 13 -22.05 26.63 41.98
N ALA A 14 -23.31 26.21 41.93
CA ALA A 14 -23.68 24.82 41.68
C ALA A 14 -23.27 24.35 40.28
N VAL A 15 -23.44 25.20 39.26
CA VAL A 15 -22.97 24.94 37.89
C VAL A 15 -21.45 24.79 37.88
N ALA A 16 -20.72 25.71 38.52
CA ALA A 16 -19.25 25.64 38.58
C ALA A 16 -18.74 24.39 39.33
N ALA A 17 -19.49 23.94 40.36
CA ALA A 17 -19.14 22.77 41.16
C ALA A 17 -19.49 21.43 40.49
N ALA A 18 -20.29 21.43 39.41
CA ALA A 18 -20.61 20.21 38.69
C ALA A 18 -19.34 19.59 38.07
N GLY A 19 -19.01 18.37 38.52
CA GLY A 19 -17.81 17.65 38.12
C GLY A 19 -17.97 16.77 36.88
N ASP A 20 -19.21 16.48 36.48
CA ASP A 20 -19.54 15.68 35.31
C ASP A 20 -20.89 16.11 34.72
N LEU A 21 -21.24 15.52 33.57
CA LEU A 21 -22.46 15.84 32.83
C LEU A 21 -23.74 15.47 33.59
N GLU A 22 -23.69 14.44 34.44
CA GLU A 22 -24.84 13.99 35.23
C GLU A 22 -25.13 14.96 36.37
N ALA A 23 -24.09 15.38 37.09
CA ALA A 23 -24.14 16.42 38.11
C ALA A 23 -24.60 17.76 37.52
N LEU A 24 -24.13 18.12 36.32
CA LEU A 24 -24.57 19.34 35.64
C LEU A 24 -26.04 19.27 35.21
N ASP A 25 -26.52 18.12 34.72
CA ASP A 25 -27.93 17.95 34.38
C ASP A 25 -28.83 18.00 35.63
N ALA A 26 -28.37 17.45 36.75
CA ALA A 26 -29.07 17.57 38.03
C ALA A 26 -29.24 19.04 38.45
N VAL A 27 -28.19 19.87 38.31
CA VAL A 27 -28.27 21.34 38.56
C VAL A 27 -29.22 22.01 37.58
N ARG A 28 -29.15 21.68 36.28
CA ARG A 28 -30.05 22.22 35.25
C ARG A 28 -31.51 21.90 35.56
N VAL A 29 -31.82 20.68 35.97
CA VAL A 29 -33.18 20.26 36.33
C VAL A 29 -33.66 20.97 37.61
N ALA A 30 -32.80 21.11 38.61
CA ALA A 30 -33.11 21.80 39.87
C ALA A 30 -33.38 23.30 39.70
N GLU A 31 -32.69 23.97 38.78
CA GLU A 31 -32.86 25.42 38.54
C GLU A 31 -33.86 25.74 37.42
N LEU A 32 -33.68 25.13 36.24
CA LEU A 32 -34.36 25.47 34.99
C LEU A 32 -35.39 24.42 34.55
N GLY A 33 -35.51 23.29 35.25
CA GLY A 33 -36.50 22.26 34.95
C GLY A 33 -37.95 22.73 35.14
N LYS A 34 -38.93 21.90 34.78
CA LYS A 34 -40.37 22.27 34.88
C LYS A 34 -40.81 22.66 36.30
N LYS A 35 -40.20 22.05 37.32
CA LYS A 35 -40.40 22.36 38.76
C LYS A 35 -39.16 23.05 39.37
N GLY A 36 -38.24 23.55 38.54
CA GLY A 36 -37.01 24.16 39.01
C GLY A 36 -37.26 25.51 39.68
N ARG A 37 -36.32 25.93 40.53
CA ARG A 37 -36.45 27.16 41.35
C ARG A 37 -36.72 28.40 40.48
N ILE A 38 -35.96 28.58 39.40
CA ILE A 38 -36.10 29.72 38.47
C ILE A 38 -37.40 29.61 37.65
N SER A 39 -37.75 28.40 37.21
CA SER A 39 -39.02 28.16 36.50
C SER A 39 -40.25 28.43 37.38
N GLY A 40 -40.18 28.13 38.68
CA GLY A 40 -41.20 28.47 39.67
C GLY A 40 -41.38 29.98 39.84
N LEU A 41 -40.27 30.72 39.92
CA LEU A 41 -40.29 32.19 39.95
C LEU A 41 -40.87 32.78 38.67
N MET A 42 -40.53 32.23 37.51
CA MET A 42 -41.13 32.64 36.23
C MET A 42 -42.64 32.39 36.18
N GLY A 43 -43.13 31.29 36.76
CA GLY A 43 -44.56 31.01 36.89
C GLY A 43 -45.30 32.00 37.82
N SER A 44 -44.61 32.56 38.82
CA SER A 44 -45.18 33.55 39.75
C SER A 44 -45.48 34.90 39.09
N LEU A 45 -44.78 35.25 38.01
CA LEU A 45 -45.06 36.46 37.19
C LEU A 45 -46.49 36.48 36.67
N GLY A 46 -47.12 35.30 36.50
CA GLY A 46 -48.53 35.14 36.12
C GLY A 46 -49.51 35.81 37.07
N LYS A 47 -49.14 35.94 38.35
CA LYS A 47 -50.00 36.39 39.46
C LYS A 47 -49.72 37.83 39.91
N MET A 48 -48.73 38.50 39.32
CA MET A 48 -48.31 39.87 39.68
C MET A 48 -49.14 40.94 38.96
N SER A 49 -49.21 42.15 39.54
CA SER A 49 -49.80 43.32 38.89
C SER A 49 -49.00 43.75 37.64
N PRO A 50 -49.61 44.51 36.71
CA PRO A 50 -48.92 45.01 35.51
C PRO A 50 -47.63 45.79 35.82
N GLU A 51 -47.63 46.58 36.88
CA GLU A 51 -46.49 47.38 37.35
C GLU A 51 -45.36 46.50 37.88
N GLU A 52 -45.67 45.52 38.74
CA GLU A 52 -44.69 44.58 39.30
C GLU A 52 -44.12 43.64 38.24
N ARG A 53 -44.93 43.23 37.27
CA ARG A 53 -44.48 42.40 36.14
C ARG A 53 -43.52 43.18 35.24
N LYS A 54 -43.75 44.48 35.04
CA LYS A 54 -42.86 45.36 34.24
C LYS A 54 -41.48 45.53 34.89
N GLU A 55 -41.41 45.52 36.22
CA GLU A 55 -40.13 45.63 36.95
C GLU A 55 -39.40 44.27 37.11
N ASN A 56 -40.11 43.21 37.46
CA ASN A 56 -39.51 41.90 37.81
C ASN A 56 -39.34 40.96 36.61
N GLY A 57 -40.15 41.11 35.56
CA GLY A 57 -40.08 40.28 34.35
C GLY A 57 -38.70 40.32 33.67
N PRO A 58 -38.13 41.50 33.38
CA PRO A 58 -36.79 41.62 32.80
C PRO A 58 -35.70 41.02 33.69
N LYS A 59 -35.79 41.21 35.01
CA LYS A 59 -34.81 40.70 35.99
C LYS A 59 -34.80 39.16 36.04
N LEU A 60 -35.97 38.52 36.03
CA LEU A 60 -36.10 37.06 36.04
C LEU A 60 -35.71 36.43 34.70
N ASN A 61 -36.03 37.08 33.57
CA ASN A 61 -35.55 36.65 32.26
C ASN A 61 -34.02 36.73 32.18
N ALA A 62 -33.41 37.83 32.66
CA ALA A 62 -31.96 37.97 32.71
C ALA A 62 -31.29 36.95 33.64
N LEU A 63 -31.92 36.59 34.77
CA LEU A 63 -31.46 35.49 35.64
C LEU A 63 -31.48 34.16 34.89
N LYS A 64 -32.63 33.82 34.28
CA LYS A 64 -32.80 32.56 33.53
C LYS A 64 -31.76 32.45 32.42
N THR A 65 -31.56 33.50 31.63
CA THR A 65 -30.57 33.52 30.55
C THR A 65 -29.16 33.32 31.08
N ARG A 66 -28.75 34.05 32.13
CA ARG A 66 -27.39 33.90 32.71
C ARG A 66 -27.12 32.49 33.22
N VAL A 67 -28.09 31.87 33.89
CA VAL A 67 -27.94 30.49 34.39
C VAL A 67 -27.96 29.47 33.25
N ASP A 68 -28.83 29.64 32.25
CA ASP A 68 -28.86 28.78 31.06
C ASP A 68 -27.54 28.86 30.26
N ASP A 69 -27.01 30.05 30.09
CA ASP A 69 -25.72 30.28 29.43
C ASP A 69 -24.56 29.69 30.22
N ALA A 70 -24.56 29.82 31.56
CA ALA A 70 -23.56 29.19 32.43
C ALA A 70 -23.62 27.66 32.34
N VAL A 71 -24.82 27.06 32.33
CA VAL A 71 -25.00 25.62 32.15
C VAL A 71 -24.46 25.18 30.78
N LYS A 72 -24.77 25.90 29.70
CA LYS A 72 -24.25 25.59 28.36
C LYS A 72 -22.73 25.70 28.29
N ALA A 73 -22.15 26.75 28.86
CA ALA A 73 -20.71 26.94 28.90
C ALA A 73 -20.03 25.81 29.67
N ARG A 74 -20.54 25.48 30.87
CA ARG A 74 -20.00 24.39 31.67
C ARG A 74 -20.14 23.03 31.00
N LYS A 75 -21.25 22.80 30.29
CA LYS A 75 -21.46 21.58 29.51
C LYS A 75 -20.40 21.43 28.42
N ALA A 76 -20.14 22.50 27.67
CA ALA A 76 -19.12 22.49 26.62
C ALA A 76 -17.72 22.23 27.19
N GLU A 77 -17.37 22.80 28.35
CA GLU A 77 -16.11 22.53 29.04
C GLU A 77 -15.96 21.05 29.42
N LEU A 78 -17.01 20.44 30.00
CA LEU A 78 -16.99 19.05 30.42
C LEU A 78 -16.94 18.08 29.24
N GLU A 79 -17.65 18.37 28.15
CA GLU A 79 -17.59 17.59 26.90
C GLU A 79 -16.20 17.67 26.26
N ALA A 80 -15.59 18.86 26.20
CA ALA A 80 -14.23 19.03 25.69
C ALA A 80 -13.20 18.28 26.54
N ALA A 81 -13.31 18.36 27.87
CA ALA A 81 -12.41 17.64 28.77
C ALA A 81 -12.55 16.11 28.65
N ALA A 82 -13.78 15.61 28.47
CA ALA A 82 -14.04 14.20 28.24
C ALA A 82 -13.43 13.72 26.90
N LEU A 83 -13.58 14.51 25.84
CA LEU A 83 -13.00 14.22 24.53
C LEU A 83 -11.48 14.19 24.58
N GLU A 84 -10.83 15.19 25.18
CA GLU A 84 -9.37 15.24 25.33
C GLU A 84 -8.84 14.01 26.09
N LYS A 85 -9.54 13.60 27.16
CA LYS A 85 -9.18 12.39 27.90
C LYS A 85 -9.28 11.14 27.02
N GLN A 86 -10.32 11.04 26.20
CA GLN A 86 -10.49 9.93 25.26
C GLN A 86 -9.36 9.92 24.22
N LEU A 87 -9.09 11.04 23.57
CA LEU A 87 -8.02 11.18 22.57
C LEU A 87 -6.64 10.84 23.14
N ALA A 88 -6.34 11.30 24.36
CA ALA A 88 -5.08 10.97 25.04
C ALA A 88 -4.96 9.46 25.32
N SER A 89 -6.07 8.78 25.63
CA SER A 89 -6.08 7.32 25.86
C SER A 89 -6.01 6.48 24.58
N GLU A 90 -6.47 7.04 23.46
CA GLU A 90 -6.51 6.40 22.14
C GLU A 90 -5.32 6.83 21.25
N THR A 91 -4.33 7.50 21.81
CA THR A 91 -3.11 7.86 21.09
C THR A 91 -2.29 6.60 20.81
N LEU A 92 -2.06 6.32 19.53
CA LEU A 92 -1.28 5.19 19.05
C LEU A 92 0.10 5.65 18.57
N ASP A 93 1.10 4.80 18.76
CA ASP A 93 2.41 4.98 18.14
C ASP A 93 2.32 4.64 16.64
N LEU A 94 2.23 5.69 15.82
CA LEU A 94 2.15 5.57 14.36
C LEU A 94 3.47 5.15 13.70
N THR A 95 4.56 5.01 14.46
CA THR A 95 5.85 4.52 13.96
C THR A 95 5.98 3.00 14.01
N LEU A 96 5.08 2.32 14.72
CA LEU A 96 5.07 0.87 14.78
C LEU A 96 4.83 0.25 13.39
N PRO A 97 5.54 -0.85 13.06
CA PRO A 97 5.30 -1.55 11.82
C PRO A 97 3.86 -2.07 11.79
N PRO A 98 3.16 -2.00 10.65
CA PRO A 98 1.84 -2.55 10.53
C PRO A 98 1.87 -4.07 10.74
N SER A 99 0.74 -4.64 11.14
CA SER A 99 0.58 -6.09 11.22
C SER A 99 1.06 -6.73 9.91
N PRO A 100 1.93 -7.76 9.95
CA PRO A 100 2.51 -8.31 8.74
C PRO A 100 1.40 -8.89 7.85
N GLY A 101 1.12 -8.18 6.76
CA GLY A 101 0.32 -8.67 5.66
C GLY A 101 1.09 -9.73 4.85
N PRO A 102 0.50 -10.23 3.75
CA PRO A 102 1.23 -11.09 2.82
C PRO A 102 2.51 -10.37 2.38
N ARG A 103 3.65 -11.07 2.50
CA ARG A 103 4.93 -10.54 2.02
C ARG A 103 4.84 -10.35 0.52
N ALA A 104 5.38 -9.24 0.02
CA ALA A 104 5.57 -9.07 -1.42
C ALA A 104 6.45 -10.22 -1.95
N GLY A 105 6.06 -10.76 -3.10
CA GLY A 105 6.93 -11.67 -3.85
C GLY A 105 8.18 -10.93 -4.33
N ALA A 106 9.23 -11.68 -4.61
CA ALA A 106 10.44 -11.16 -5.23
C ALA A 106 10.67 -11.85 -6.57
N GLN A 107 11.07 -11.08 -7.57
CA GLN A 107 11.48 -11.62 -8.86
C GLN A 107 12.89 -12.21 -8.74
N HIS A 108 13.13 -13.33 -9.42
CA HIS A 108 14.45 -13.96 -9.44
C HIS A 108 15.49 -13.00 -10.06
N PRO A 109 16.71 -12.85 -9.50
CA PRO A 109 17.71 -11.90 -10.01
C PRO A 109 18.05 -12.07 -11.50
N VAL A 110 18.11 -13.30 -12.00
CA VAL A 110 18.33 -13.57 -13.43
C VAL A 110 17.22 -13.00 -14.30
N MET A 111 15.96 -13.04 -13.84
CA MET A 111 14.84 -12.46 -14.58
C MET A 111 14.88 -10.93 -14.56
N GLN A 112 15.35 -10.33 -13.48
CA GLN A 112 15.57 -8.87 -13.43
C GLN A 112 16.60 -8.44 -14.48
N VAL A 113 17.73 -9.18 -14.57
CA VAL A 113 18.77 -8.92 -15.57
C VAL A 113 18.26 -9.14 -16.99
N PHE A 114 17.47 -10.21 -17.23
CA PHE A 114 16.81 -10.41 -18.52
C PHE A 114 15.98 -9.19 -18.88
N GLU A 115 15.06 -8.77 -18.00
CA GLU A 115 14.13 -7.68 -18.29
C GLU A 115 14.87 -6.37 -18.57
N GLU A 116 15.95 -6.10 -17.84
CA GLU A 116 16.82 -4.94 -18.09
C GLU A 116 17.44 -5.00 -19.49
N ILE A 117 18.04 -6.14 -19.88
CA ILE A 117 18.63 -6.31 -21.22
C ILE A 117 17.54 -6.19 -22.30
N ALA A 118 16.38 -6.83 -22.11
CA ALA A 118 15.28 -6.79 -23.05
C ALA A 118 14.72 -5.36 -23.23
N ALA A 119 14.65 -4.56 -22.17
CA ALA A 119 14.26 -3.16 -22.24
C ALA A 119 15.26 -2.34 -23.06
N ILE A 120 16.56 -2.45 -22.76
CA ILE A 120 17.63 -1.72 -23.45
C ILE A 120 17.63 -2.05 -24.95
N PHE A 121 17.59 -3.33 -25.30
CA PHE A 121 17.63 -3.75 -26.71
C PHE A 121 16.29 -3.56 -27.42
N GLY A 122 15.17 -3.60 -26.70
CA GLY A 122 13.85 -3.25 -27.21
C GLY A 122 13.79 -1.80 -27.71
N ASP A 123 14.37 -0.86 -26.97
CA ASP A 123 14.51 0.55 -27.39
C ASP A 123 15.38 0.70 -28.65
N MET A 124 16.27 -0.25 -28.92
CA MET A 124 17.10 -0.32 -30.13
C MET A 124 16.43 -1.06 -31.30
N GLY A 125 15.19 -1.51 -31.13
CA GLY A 125 14.39 -2.19 -32.14
C GLY A 125 14.68 -3.69 -32.28
N PHE A 126 15.23 -4.33 -31.25
CA PHE A 126 15.36 -5.79 -31.21
C PHE A 126 14.04 -6.44 -30.76
N THR A 127 13.75 -7.61 -31.30
CA THR A 127 12.66 -8.47 -30.82
C THR A 127 13.20 -9.66 -30.05
N VAL A 128 12.46 -10.18 -29.07
CA VAL A 128 12.85 -11.39 -28.34
C VAL A 128 12.45 -12.63 -29.14
N ALA A 129 13.40 -13.54 -29.34
CA ALA A 129 13.18 -14.84 -29.96
C ALA A 129 13.53 -15.97 -28.98
N GLU A 130 12.70 -17.01 -28.93
CA GLU A 130 12.88 -18.17 -28.06
C GLU A 130 12.91 -19.45 -28.89
N GLY A 131 13.49 -20.51 -28.31
CA GLY A 131 13.51 -21.83 -28.93
C GLY A 131 13.77 -22.94 -27.93
N PRO A 132 13.75 -24.20 -28.38
CA PRO A 132 13.78 -25.36 -27.50
C PRO A 132 15.12 -25.50 -26.77
N ASP A 133 15.09 -26.14 -25.60
CA ASP A 133 16.29 -26.49 -24.83
C ASP A 133 16.98 -27.76 -25.37
N VAL A 134 16.21 -28.66 -25.98
CA VAL A 134 16.72 -29.88 -26.63
C VAL A 134 16.87 -29.62 -28.12
N GLU A 135 18.09 -29.68 -28.62
CA GLU A 135 18.44 -29.38 -30.00
C GLU A 135 19.03 -30.60 -30.72
N ASP A 136 19.02 -30.55 -32.04
CA ASP A 136 19.77 -31.50 -32.86
C ASP A 136 21.21 -31.01 -33.11
N ASP A 137 22.09 -31.91 -33.54
CA ASP A 137 23.49 -31.59 -33.85
C ASP A 137 23.63 -30.48 -34.91
N TRP A 138 22.69 -30.44 -35.86
CA TRP A 138 22.79 -29.51 -36.97
C TRP A 138 22.59 -28.06 -36.49
N HIS A 139 21.55 -27.78 -35.71
CA HIS A 139 21.28 -26.44 -35.19
C HIS A 139 22.29 -26.03 -34.10
N ASN A 140 22.70 -26.97 -33.22
CA ASN A 140 23.62 -26.64 -32.12
C ASN A 140 25.08 -26.54 -32.56
N PHE A 141 25.48 -27.15 -33.67
CA PHE A 141 26.88 -27.16 -34.07
C PHE A 141 27.09 -26.92 -35.56
N THR A 142 26.52 -27.75 -36.44
CA THR A 142 26.88 -27.75 -37.87
C THR A 142 26.56 -26.43 -38.56
N ALA A 143 25.36 -25.88 -38.35
CA ALA A 143 24.93 -24.61 -38.92
C ALA A 143 25.73 -23.40 -38.41
N LEU A 144 26.41 -23.55 -37.28
CA LEU A 144 27.24 -22.54 -36.64
C LEU A 144 28.74 -22.72 -36.94
N ASN A 145 29.07 -23.54 -37.94
CA ASN A 145 30.43 -23.78 -38.42
C ASN A 145 31.35 -24.45 -37.39
N PHE A 146 30.80 -25.27 -36.49
CA PHE A 146 31.60 -26.17 -35.66
C PHE A 146 31.85 -27.44 -36.46
N PRO A 147 33.05 -27.76 -36.97
CA PRO A 147 33.27 -29.00 -37.74
C PRO A 147 33.23 -30.25 -36.84
N GLU A 148 33.16 -31.44 -37.46
CA GLU A 148 33.40 -32.70 -36.74
C GLU A 148 34.78 -32.69 -36.08
N GLY A 149 34.87 -33.17 -34.83
CA GLY A 149 36.11 -33.12 -34.03
C GLY A 149 36.40 -31.77 -33.36
N HIS A 150 35.50 -30.79 -33.46
CA HIS A 150 35.62 -29.57 -32.67
C HIS A 150 35.43 -29.87 -31.17
N PRO A 151 36.26 -29.33 -30.25
CA PRO A 151 36.18 -29.62 -28.82
C PRO A 151 34.79 -29.39 -28.22
N ALA A 152 34.08 -28.34 -28.63
CA ALA A 152 32.71 -28.07 -28.19
C ALA A 152 31.67 -29.16 -28.55
N ARG A 153 31.98 -30.07 -29.50
CA ARG A 153 31.14 -31.23 -29.85
C ARG A 153 31.46 -32.48 -29.02
N GLU A 154 32.48 -32.41 -28.18
CA GLU A 154 32.89 -33.56 -27.38
C GLU A 154 31.99 -33.75 -26.16
N THR A 155 31.95 -34.98 -25.66
CA THR A 155 31.08 -35.40 -24.55
C THR A 155 31.47 -34.85 -23.19
N HIS A 156 32.66 -34.24 -23.06
CA HIS A 156 33.09 -33.65 -21.79
C HIS A 156 32.28 -32.40 -21.45
N ASP A 157 31.94 -31.57 -22.45
CA ASP A 157 31.27 -30.28 -22.25
C ASP A 157 29.77 -30.28 -22.57
N THR A 158 29.28 -31.27 -23.31
CA THR A 158 27.89 -31.31 -23.82
C THR A 158 27.10 -32.48 -23.27
N PHE A 159 25.86 -32.21 -22.84
CA PHE A 159 24.92 -33.28 -22.48
C PHE A 159 24.25 -33.87 -23.72
N PHE A 160 24.59 -35.12 -24.02
CA PHE A 160 23.98 -35.90 -25.10
C PHE A 160 22.82 -36.75 -24.59
N MET A 161 21.72 -36.73 -25.34
CA MET A 161 20.56 -37.60 -25.14
C MET A 161 20.86 -38.99 -25.68
N LYS A 162 20.16 -40.00 -25.16
CA LYS A 162 20.20 -41.34 -25.75
C LYS A 162 19.69 -41.27 -27.20
N ALA A 163 20.52 -41.73 -28.14
CA ALA A 163 20.12 -41.81 -29.55
C ALA A 163 18.93 -42.77 -29.72
N LEU A 164 17.98 -42.36 -30.56
CA LEU A 164 16.94 -43.25 -31.09
C LEU A 164 17.53 -43.99 -32.30
N GLU A 165 17.08 -45.23 -32.55
CA GLU A 165 17.61 -46.05 -33.66
C GLU A 165 17.62 -45.29 -34.99
N GLY A 166 18.80 -45.20 -35.62
CA GLY A 166 19.00 -44.54 -36.91
C GLY A 166 19.24 -43.03 -36.88
N ASN A 167 19.23 -42.38 -35.70
CA ASN A 167 19.43 -40.94 -35.58
C ASN A 167 20.69 -40.58 -34.77
N LEU A 168 21.27 -39.41 -35.07
CA LEU A 168 22.28 -38.80 -34.18
C LEU A 168 21.64 -38.48 -32.82
N PRO A 169 22.40 -38.57 -31.71
CA PRO A 169 21.93 -38.16 -30.40
C PRO A 169 21.59 -36.66 -30.40
N LYS A 170 20.42 -36.30 -29.88
CA LYS A 170 20.08 -34.90 -29.58
C LYS A 170 20.94 -34.40 -28.41
N VAL A 171 21.01 -33.09 -28.23
CA VAL A 171 21.78 -32.45 -27.15
C VAL A 171 20.90 -31.51 -26.35
N LEU A 172 21.25 -31.27 -25.08
CA LEU A 172 20.84 -30.04 -24.42
C LEU A 172 21.70 -28.91 -24.98
N ARG A 173 21.07 -27.81 -25.42
CA ARG A 173 21.79 -26.73 -26.09
C ARG A 173 22.87 -26.13 -25.19
N THR A 174 24.05 -25.90 -25.74
CA THR A 174 25.21 -25.35 -25.02
C THR A 174 25.31 -23.82 -25.10
N HIS A 175 24.49 -23.25 -25.98
CA HIS A 175 24.30 -21.82 -26.24
C HIS A 175 22.92 -21.60 -26.86
N THR A 176 22.48 -20.34 -26.97
CA THR A 176 21.18 -19.94 -27.54
C THR A 176 21.23 -19.68 -29.05
N SER A 177 22.42 -19.74 -29.66
CA SER A 177 22.62 -19.63 -31.12
C SER A 177 21.74 -20.54 -32.02
N PRO A 178 21.25 -21.73 -31.61
CA PRO A 178 20.32 -22.51 -32.43
C PRO A 178 19.08 -21.72 -32.88
N VAL A 179 18.57 -20.82 -32.02
CA VAL A 179 17.42 -19.96 -32.35
C VAL A 179 17.77 -18.96 -33.44
N GLN A 180 19.00 -18.44 -33.44
CA GLN A 180 19.48 -17.53 -34.50
C GLN A 180 19.46 -18.20 -35.87
N VAL A 181 19.91 -19.47 -35.93
CA VAL A 181 19.84 -20.27 -37.16
C VAL A 181 18.39 -20.44 -37.61
N ARG A 182 17.48 -20.80 -36.70
CA ARG A 182 16.06 -20.97 -36.99
C ARG A 182 15.43 -19.69 -37.55
N VAL A 183 15.67 -18.55 -36.90
CA VAL A 183 15.19 -17.24 -37.38
C VAL A 183 15.76 -16.92 -38.76
N MET A 184 17.06 -17.12 -39.00
CA MET A 184 17.66 -16.89 -40.31
C MET A 184 17.15 -17.81 -41.43
N MET A 185 16.60 -18.99 -41.08
CA MET A 185 16.00 -19.90 -42.06
C MET A 185 14.55 -19.50 -42.42
N GLU A 186 13.85 -18.86 -41.49
CA GLU A 186 12.44 -18.47 -41.65
C GLU A 186 12.27 -17.03 -42.13
N GLU A 187 13.22 -16.15 -41.79
CA GLU A 187 13.16 -14.71 -42.04
C GLU A 187 14.32 -14.25 -42.93
N LYS A 188 14.08 -13.18 -43.71
CA LYS A 188 15.12 -12.50 -44.48
C LYS A 188 15.56 -11.23 -43.76
N PRO A 189 16.84 -10.82 -43.88
CA PRO A 189 17.30 -9.51 -43.39
C PRO A 189 16.40 -8.34 -43.84
N PRO A 190 16.20 -7.31 -43.01
CA PRO A 190 16.89 -7.05 -41.75
C PRO A 190 16.37 -7.89 -40.57
N ILE A 191 17.29 -8.46 -39.78
CA ILE A 191 17.00 -9.23 -38.56
C ILE A 191 17.66 -8.52 -37.38
N ARG A 192 16.91 -8.31 -36.30
CA ARG A 192 17.41 -7.78 -35.01
C ARG A 192 16.72 -8.52 -33.88
N ILE A 193 17.37 -9.55 -33.34
CA ILE A 193 16.80 -10.41 -32.31
C ILE A 193 17.68 -10.52 -31.08
N LEU A 194 17.04 -10.63 -29.93
CA LEU A 194 17.64 -11.02 -28.67
C LEU A 194 17.15 -12.45 -28.35
N VAL A 195 18.06 -13.34 -28.02
CA VAL A 195 17.78 -14.74 -27.75
C VAL A 195 18.20 -15.07 -26.32
N PRO A 196 17.32 -14.84 -25.34
CA PRO A 196 17.54 -15.27 -23.98
C PRO A 196 17.12 -16.73 -23.81
N GLY A 197 17.84 -17.48 -22.98
CA GLY A 197 17.50 -18.88 -22.76
C GLY A 197 18.39 -19.60 -21.76
N ARG A 198 17.90 -20.76 -21.32
CA ARG A 198 18.68 -21.71 -20.53
C ARG A 198 19.65 -22.45 -21.42
N VAL A 199 20.87 -22.62 -20.96
CA VAL A 199 21.91 -23.38 -21.65
C VAL A 199 22.55 -24.33 -20.66
N TYR A 200 23.13 -25.41 -21.20
CA TYR A 200 23.54 -26.55 -20.40
C TYR A 200 24.97 -26.93 -20.73
N ARG A 201 25.80 -27.17 -19.71
CA ARG A 201 27.20 -27.58 -19.88
C ARG A 201 27.62 -28.65 -18.87
N ASN A 202 28.53 -29.49 -19.32
CA ASN A 202 29.27 -30.56 -18.64
C ASN A 202 30.04 -30.18 -17.36
N ASP A 203 29.69 -29.12 -16.62
CA ASP A 203 30.58 -28.51 -15.63
C ASP A 203 29.86 -28.11 -14.34
N TRP A 204 30.49 -28.38 -13.20
CA TRP A 204 29.94 -28.10 -11.87
C TRP A 204 31.06 -27.81 -10.87
N ASP A 205 31.12 -26.58 -10.38
CA ASP A 205 31.95 -26.16 -9.24
C ASP A 205 31.34 -24.94 -8.52
N ALA A 206 32.12 -24.18 -7.75
CA ALA A 206 31.63 -23.01 -7.04
C ALA A 206 31.22 -21.84 -7.95
N THR A 207 31.72 -21.82 -9.19
CA THR A 207 31.53 -20.78 -10.21
C THR A 207 30.77 -21.27 -11.45
N HIS A 208 30.64 -22.58 -11.62
CA HIS A 208 30.00 -23.21 -12.76
C HIS A 208 28.76 -24.00 -12.33
N THR A 209 27.65 -23.77 -13.04
CA THR A 209 26.43 -24.57 -12.91
C THR A 209 26.12 -25.25 -14.25
N PRO A 210 25.63 -26.50 -14.22
CA PRO A 210 25.36 -27.31 -15.40
C PRO A 210 24.16 -26.80 -16.20
N MET A 211 23.37 -25.92 -15.59
CA MET A 211 22.37 -25.10 -16.25
C MET A 211 22.59 -23.65 -15.80
N PHE A 212 22.68 -22.74 -16.77
CA PHE A 212 22.72 -21.30 -16.54
C PHE A 212 21.94 -20.59 -17.65
N HIS A 213 21.90 -19.26 -17.61
CA HIS A 213 21.17 -18.46 -18.60
C HIS A 213 22.16 -17.68 -19.45
N GLN A 214 21.92 -17.68 -20.75
CA GLN A 214 22.61 -16.82 -21.71
C GLN A 214 21.60 -15.91 -22.39
N VAL A 215 22.10 -14.76 -22.83
CA VAL A 215 21.38 -13.86 -23.72
C VAL A 215 22.31 -13.57 -24.87
N GLU A 216 21.96 -14.01 -26.07
CA GLU A 216 22.68 -13.67 -27.29
C GLU A 216 21.90 -12.63 -28.10
N GLY A 217 22.59 -11.83 -28.90
CA GLY A 217 21.97 -10.87 -29.81
C GLY A 217 22.46 -11.10 -31.23
N LEU A 218 21.55 -10.99 -32.20
CA LEU A 218 21.87 -11.06 -33.63
C LEU A 218 21.31 -9.84 -34.35
N VAL A 219 22.18 -9.17 -35.12
CA VAL A 219 21.82 -8.11 -36.06
C VAL A 219 22.36 -8.46 -37.44
N ILE A 220 21.47 -8.53 -38.43
CA ILE A 220 21.85 -8.70 -39.84
C ILE A 220 21.09 -7.68 -40.65
N GLU A 221 21.76 -6.66 -41.16
CA GLU A 221 21.20 -5.69 -42.09
C GLU A 221 22.28 -5.12 -43.01
N LYS A 222 21.88 -4.39 -44.05
CA LYS A 222 22.84 -3.75 -44.95
C LYS A 222 23.52 -2.59 -44.23
N GLY A 223 24.84 -2.63 -44.12
CA GLY A 223 25.64 -1.58 -43.47
C GLY A 223 26.02 -1.87 -42.02
N THR A 224 25.71 -3.07 -41.51
CA THR A 224 26.29 -3.57 -40.25
C THR A 224 27.75 -4.00 -40.50
N HIS A 225 28.65 -3.61 -39.59
CA HIS A 225 30.07 -3.97 -39.60
C HIS A 225 30.38 -5.00 -38.52
#